data_AF-D7GNM9-F1
#
_entry.id   AF-D7GNM9-F1
#
_cell.length_a   1.000
_cell.length_b   1.000
_cell.length_c   1.000
_cell.angle_alpha   90.00
_cell.angle_beta   90.00
_cell.angle_gamma   90.00
#
_symmetry.space_group_name_H-M   'P 1'
#
loop_
_entity.id
_entity.type
_entity.pdbx_description
1 polymer ?
#
loop_
_entity_poly.entity_id
_entity_poly.type
_entity_poly.pdbx_seq_one_letter_code
_entity_poly.pdbx_strand_id
1 'polypeptide(L)'
;HFLEQIKHECYFCNGTERMRFVQRLIHTGRSMRASIGTSESSGRWRSWSGEESRNANSQKNLLGCLRGLLDTYCRHNYGVFESFSMHRR
;
A
#
# COMPACT_ATOMS: atom_id res chain seq x y z
N HIS A 1 -23.89 9.76 -11.72
CA HIS A 1 -23.28 9.60 -10.39
C HIS A 1 -21.90 8.98 -10.56
N PHE A 2 -20.86 9.53 -9.92
CA PHE A 2 -19.49 9.00 -9.98
C PHE A 2 -18.99 8.69 -8.55
N LEU A 3 -18.02 7.79 -8.43
CA LEU A 3 -17.40 7.31 -7.19
C LEU A 3 -15.89 7.46 -7.32
N GLU A 4 -15.28 8.09 -6.31
CA GLU A 4 -13.84 8.19 -6.14
C GLU A 4 -13.48 7.70 -4.74
N GLN A 5 -12.57 6.73 -4.64
CA GLN A 5 -12.09 6.20 -3.36
C GLN A 5 -10.60 5.93 -3.40
N ILE A 6 -9.92 6.29 -2.31
CA ILE A 6 -8.52 5.96 -2.07
C ILE A 6 -8.47 5.08 -0.82
N LYS A 7 -7.80 3.93 -0.92
CA LYS A 7 -7.56 3.03 0.21
C LYS A 7 -6.08 2.83 0.44
N HIS A 8 -5.67 2.92 1.69
CA HIS A 8 -4.33 2.60 2.18
C HIS A 8 -4.44 1.40 3.10
N GLU A 9 -4.05 0.23 2.60
CA GLU A 9 -4.20 -1.04 3.30
C GLU A 9 -2.83 -1.58 3.71
N CYS A 10 -2.74 -2.08 4.94
CA CYS A 10 -1.55 -2.74 5.46
C CYS A 10 -1.93 -4.15 5.90
N TYR A 11 -1.22 -5.14 5.37
CA TYR A 11 -1.37 -6.55 5.74
C TYR A 11 -0.15 -6.98 6.53
N PHE A 12 -0.38 -7.63 7.67
CA PHE A 12 0.64 -8.04 8.63
C PHE A 12 0.61 -9.57 8.80
N CYS A 13 1.77 -10.20 8.77
CA CYS A 13 1.97 -11.62 9.06
C CYS A 13 3.13 -11.75 10.06
N ASN A 14 2.89 -12.43 11.17
CA ASN A 14 3.84 -12.54 12.30
C ASN A 14 4.35 -11.16 12.76
N GLY A 15 3.40 -10.30 13.16
CA GLY A 15 3.70 -8.92 13.52
C GLY A 15 4.27 -8.12 12.35
N THR A 16 5.46 -7.55 12.53
CA THR A 16 6.13 -6.71 11.52
C THR A 16 7.21 -7.43 10.71
N GLU A 17 7.39 -8.74 10.89
CA GLU A 17 8.35 -9.53 10.11
C GLU A 17 8.00 -9.52 8.62
N ARG A 18 6.72 -9.73 8.31
CA ARG A 18 6.21 -9.73 6.94
C ARG A 18 5.04 -8.77 6.83
N MET A 19 5.27 -7.68 6.11
CA MET A 19 4.27 -6.65 5.87
C MET A 19 4.07 -6.44 4.38
N ARG A 20 2.86 -6.05 4.01
CA ARG A 20 2.54 -5.60 2.66
C ARG A 20 1.68 -4.36 2.72
N PHE A 21 2.14 -3.31 2.06
CA PHE A 21 1.37 -2.12 1.80
C PHE A 21 0.67 -2.25 0.45
N VAL A 22 -0.61 -1.84 0.40
CA VAL A 22 -1.41 -1.78 -0.81
C VAL A 22 -2.14 -0.44 -0.87
N GLN A 23 -1.92 0.32 -1.94
CA GLN A 23 -2.72 1.51 -2.25
C GLN A 23 -3.70 1.17 -3.38
N ARG A 24 -4.98 1.50 -3.22
CA ARG A 24 -5.98 1.40 -4.29
C ARG A 24 -6.59 2.76 -4.58
N LEU A 25 -6.64 3.09 -5.87
CA LEU A 25 -7.35 4.21 -6.45
C LEU A 25 -8.52 3.61 -7.22
N ILE A 26 -9.74 3.90 -6.79
CA ILE A 26 -10.97 3.34 -7.34
C ILE A 26 -11.80 4.50 -7.88
N HIS A 27 -12.03 4.48 -9.18
CA HIS A 27 -12.94 5.36 -9.89
C HIS A 27 -14.11 4.54 -10.46
N THR A 28 -15.26 5.14 -10.75
CA THR A 28 -16.39 4.42 -11.37
C THR A 28 -15.96 3.58 -12.57
N GLY A 29 -16.03 2.24 -12.44
CA GLY A 29 -15.65 1.29 -13.49
C GLY A 29 -14.14 1.14 -13.74
N ARG A 30 -13.27 1.77 -12.94
CA ARG A 30 -11.81 1.72 -13.10
C ARG A 30 -11.11 1.55 -11.75
N SER A 31 -10.05 0.76 -11.71
CA SER A 31 -9.20 0.67 -10.51
C SER A 31 -7.74 0.56 -10.87
N MET A 32 -6.91 1.28 -10.10
CA MET A 32 -5.47 1.16 -10.10
C MET A 32 -5.01 0.77 -8.70
N ARG A 33 -4.01 -0.10 -8.62
CA ARG A 33 -3.45 -0.57 -7.37
C ARG A 33 -1.93 -0.56 -7.42
N ALA A 34 -1.32 -0.03 -6.38
CA ALA A 34 0.08 -0.25 -6.07
C ALA A 34 0.23 -1.23 -4.90
N SER A 35 1.30 -2.01 -4.92
CA SER A 35 1.68 -2.79 -3.74
C SER A 35 3.18 -2.91 -3.59
N ILE A 36 3.63 -3.03 -2.34
CA ILE A 36 4.99 -3.40 -1.98
C ILE A 36 4.97 -4.26 -0.71
N GLY A 37 5.77 -5.32 -0.70
CA GLY A 37 6.02 -6.15 0.47
C GLY A 37 7.43 -6.02 1.03
N THR A 38 7.65 -6.49 2.25
CA THR A 38 9.00 -6.55 2.85
C THR A 38 9.96 -7.42 2.03
N SER A 39 9.46 -8.49 1.41
CA SER A 39 10.24 -9.39 0.54
C SER A 39 10.45 -8.87 -0.89
N GLU A 40 9.87 -7.71 -1.24
CA GLU A 40 9.96 -7.14 -2.58
C GLU A 40 10.99 -6.01 -2.59
N SER A 41 11.84 -5.96 -3.63
CA SER A 41 12.88 -4.93 -3.80
C SER A 41 12.33 -3.59 -4.28
N SER A 42 11.16 -3.60 -4.92
CA SER A 42 10.48 -2.40 -5.43
C SER A 42 8.97 -2.62 -5.46
N GLY A 43 8.22 -1.54 -5.34
CA GLY A 43 6.77 -1.59 -5.49
C GLY A 43 6.36 -1.81 -6.93
N ARG A 44 5.08 -2.12 -7.15
CA ARG A 44 4.52 -2.28 -8.49
C ARG A 44 3.12 -1.74 -8.60
N TRP A 45 2.89 -0.95 -9.64
CA TRP A 45 1.57 -0.50 -10.08
C TRP A 45 0.95 -1.51 -11.04
N ARG A 46 -0.34 -1.76 -10.85
CA ARG A 46 -1.22 -2.50 -11.75
C ARG A 46 -2.49 -1.70 -11.93
N SER A 47 -3.02 -1.65 -13.14
CA SER A 47 -4.29 -1.01 -13.39
C SER A 47 -5.05 -1.80 -14.45
N TRP A 48 -6.33 -1.49 -14.63
CA TRP A 48 -7.09 -2.01 -15.76
C TRP A 48 -6.45 -1.63 -17.11
N SER A 49 -5.88 -0.42 -17.19
CA SER A 49 -5.10 0.02 -18.33
C SER A 49 -3.64 -0.43 -18.21
N GLY A 50 -3.17 -1.23 -19.17
CA GLY A 50 -1.76 -1.63 -19.24
C GLY A 50 -0.82 -0.42 -19.35
N GLU A 51 -1.23 0.61 -20.08
CA GLU A 51 -0.47 1.84 -20.30
C GLU A 51 -0.32 2.68 -19.03
N GLU A 52 -1.41 2.91 -18.28
CA GLU A 52 -1.36 3.66 -17.02
C GLU A 52 -0.41 2.99 -16.03
N SER A 53 -0.45 1.66 -15.94
CA SER A 53 0.45 0.91 -15.06
C SER A 53 1.91 0.99 -15.53
N ARG A 54 2.18 1.01 -16.85
CA ARG A 54 3.53 1.16 -17.39
C ARG A 54 4.09 2.55 -17.09
N ASN A 55 3.28 3.60 -17.26
CA ASN A 55 3.67 4.98 -16.97
C ASN A 55 3.90 5.20 -15.46
N ALA A 56 3.10 4.57 -14.59
CA ALA A 56 3.33 4.66 -13.15
C ALA A 56 4.60 3.88 -12.71
N ASN A 57 4.87 2.73 -13.33
CA ASN A 57 6.06 1.92 -13.02
C ASN A 57 7.36 2.53 -13.56
N SER A 58 7.33 3.42 -14.56
CA SER A 58 8.53 4.13 -15.03
C SER A 58 8.95 5.26 -14.07
N GLN A 59 8.05 5.73 -13.21
CA GLN A 59 8.31 6.81 -12.27
C GLN A 59 8.92 6.28 -10.95
N LYS A 60 10.25 6.35 -10.83
CA LYS A 60 10.99 5.90 -9.64
C LYS A 60 10.50 6.55 -8.34
N ASN A 61 10.08 7.82 -8.37
CA ASN A 61 9.56 8.53 -7.20
C ASN A 61 8.30 7.86 -6.63
N LEU A 62 7.39 7.39 -7.50
CA LEU A 62 6.18 6.69 -7.06
C LEU A 62 6.53 5.35 -6.41
N LEU A 63 7.48 4.61 -7.00
CA LEU A 63 7.93 3.33 -6.46
C LEU A 63 8.66 3.48 -5.12
N GLY A 64 9.50 4.51 -4.98
CA GLY A 64 10.18 4.86 -3.73
C GLY A 64 9.20 5.29 -2.64
N CYS A 65 8.16 6.04 -3.00
CA CYS A 65 7.11 6.45 -2.06
C CYS A 65 6.37 5.24 -1.46
N LEU A 66 6.06 4.22 -2.26
CA LEU A 66 5.44 2.99 -1.74
C LEU A 66 6.30 2.31 -0.66
N ARG A 67 7.63 2.25 -0.87
CA ARG A 67 8.55 1.70 0.12
C ARG A 67 8.56 2.54 1.40
N GLY A 68 8.64 3.86 1.26
CA GLY A 68 8.53 4.78 2.37
C GLY A 68 7.26 4.54 3.19
N LEU A 69 6.10 4.41 2.54
CA LEU A 69 4.81 4.17 3.21
C LEU A 69 4.76 2.82 3.95
N LEU A 70 5.40 1.77 3.44
CA LEU A 70 5.47 0.50 4.16
C LEU A 70 6.19 0.67 5.51
N ASP A 71 7.29 1.40 5.53
CA ASP A 71 8.11 1.60 6.73
C ASP A 71 7.57 2.70 7.65
N THR A 72 7.03 3.80 7.11
CA THR A 72 6.59 4.97 7.91
C THR A 72 5.11 4.94 8.27
N TYR A 73 4.26 4.32 7.46
CA TYR A 73 2.82 4.25 7.72
C TYR A 73 2.43 2.90 8.31
N CYS A 74 2.71 1.78 7.64
CA CYS A 74 2.26 0.48 8.12
C CYS A 74 2.94 0.08 9.43
N ARG A 75 4.28 0.12 9.50
CA ARG A 75 5.02 -0.28 10.71
C ARG A 75 4.71 0.64 11.89
N HIS A 76 4.68 1.95 11.67
CA HIS A 76 4.34 2.93 12.69
C HIS A 76 2.95 2.66 13.27
N ASN A 77 1.94 2.55 12.42
CA ASN A 77 0.56 2.36 12.87
C ASN A 77 0.36 1.01 13.54
N TYR A 78 1.05 -0.04 13.08
CA TYR A 78 1.06 -1.33 13.79
C TYR A 78 1.51 -1.15 15.24
N GLY A 79 2.63 -0.46 15.50
CA GLY A 79 3.12 -0.22 16.85
C GLY A 79 2.14 0.58 17.72
N VAL A 80 1.50 1.61 17.15
CA VAL A 80 0.47 2.40 17.86
C VAL A 80 -0.74 1.53 18.23
N PHE A 81 -1.26 0.75 17.29
CA PHE A 81 -2.44 -0.08 17.53
C PHE A 81 -2.14 -1.32 18.37
N GLU A 82 -0.95 -1.91 18.28
CA GLU A 82 -0.55 -3.01 19.14
C GLU A 82 -0.46 -2.54 20.60
N SER A 83 0.20 -1.40 20.84
CA SER A 83 0.29 -0.79 22.17
C SER A 83 -1.09 -0.46 22.76
N PHE A 84 -2.01 0.03 21.93
CA PHE A 84 -3.39 0.32 22.32
C PHE A 84 -4.21 -0.96 22.55
N SER A 85 -4.04 -1.98 21.71
CA SER A 85 -4.74 -3.27 21.82
C SER A 85 -4.26 -4.10 23.02
N MET A 86 -3.01 -3.89 23.46
CA MET A 86 -2.43 -4.49 24.66
C MET A 86 -2.99 -3.92 25.98
N HIS A 87 -3.81 -2.85 25.95
CA HIS A 87 -4.46 -2.28 27.14
C HIS A 87 -5.88 -2.80 27.42
N ARG A 88 -6.25 -3.96 26.88
CA ARG A 88 -7.48 -4.67 27.26
C ARG A 88 -7.18 -6.06 27.82
N ARG A 89 -6.58 -6.09 29.00
CA ARG A 89 -6.74 -7.18 29.98
C ARG A 89 -6.98 -6.57 31.35
#